data_AF-A0A9D9TLS1-F1
#
_entry.id   AF-A0A9D9TLS1-F1
#
_cell.length_a   1.000
_cell.length_b   1.000
_cell.length_c   1.000
_cell.angle_alpha   90.00
_cell.angle_beta   90.00
_cell.angle_gamma   90.00
#
_symmetry.space_group_name_H-M   'P 1'
#
loop_
_entity.id
_entity.type
_entity.pdbx_description
1 polymer ?
#
loop_
_entity_poly.entity_id
_entity_poly.type
_entity_poly.pdbx_seq_one_letter_code
_entity_poly.pdbx_strand_id
1 'polypeptide(L)' 'MHFTQRELEVIKLASERKTNHEIAILLQISEKTVKRHKQNIMTKAGLNGRAEMQIFLADFSRMVL' A
#
# COMPACT_ATOMS: atom_id res chain seq x y z
N MET A 1 -3.69 -8.74 11.53
CA MET A 1 -4.01 -7.39 11.01
C MET A 1 -5.18 -7.54 10.05
N HIS A 2 -6.18 -6.65 10.08
CA HIS A 2 -7.31 -6.71 9.14
C HIS A 2 -7.29 -5.48 8.22
N PHE A 3 -6.93 -5.70 6.96
CA PHE A 3 -6.94 -4.67 5.92
C PHE A 3 -8.27 -4.70 5.19
N THR A 4 -8.76 -3.52 4.78
CA THR A 4 -9.92 -3.46 3.91
C THR A 4 -9.55 -3.96 2.51
N GLN A 5 -10.55 -4.32 1.70
CA GLN A 5 -10.33 -4.69 0.31
C GLN A 5 -9.51 -3.61 -0.44
N ARG A 6 -9.83 -2.34 -0.18
CA ARG A 6 -9.16 -1.22 -0.82
C ARG A 6 -7.71 -1.06 -0.39
N GLU A 7 -7.41 -1.33 0.88
CA GLU A 7 -6.04 -1.33 1.37
C GLU A 7 -5.23 -2.49 0.79
N LEU A 8 -5.83 -3.67 0.62
CA LEU A 8 -5.18 -4.81 -0.05
C LEU A 8 -4.83 -4.50 -1.51
N GLU A 9 -5.73 -3.84 -2.26
CA GLU A 9 -5.44 -3.38 -3.62
C GLU A 9 -4.27 -2.39 -3.66
N VAL A 10 -4.22 -1.45 -2.72
CA VAL A 10 -3.12 -0.48 -2.60
C VAL A 10 -1.81 -1.19 -2.22
N ILE A 11 -1.85 -2.17 -1.31
CA ILE A 11 -0.68 -2.98 -0.93
C ILE A 11 -0.14 -3.71 -2.15
N LYS A 12 -1.00 -4.42 -2.90
CA LYS A 12 -0.63 -5.16 -4.10
C LYS A 12 0.05 -4.26 -5.13
N LEU A 13 -0.59 -3.17 -5.53
CA LEU A 13 -0.02 -2.29 -6.55
C LEU A 13 1.27 -1.60 -6.07
N ALA A 14 1.35 -1.24 -4.79
CA ALA A 14 2.56 -0.66 -4.23
C ALA A 14 3.72 -1.68 -4.16
N SER A 15 3.43 -2.95 -3.91
CA SER A 15 4.42 -4.04 -3.90
C SER A 15 4.96 -4.35 -5.31
N GLU A 16 4.13 -4.09 -6.34
CA GLU A 16 4.50 -4.06 -7.77
C GLU A 16 5.25 -2.77 -8.18
N ARG A 17 5.77 -1.99 -7.23
CA ARG A 17 6.53 -0.74 -7.45
C ARG A 17 5.75 0.40 -8.12
N LYS A 18 4.40 0.35 -8.15
CA LYS A 18 3.61 1.47 -8.67
C LYS A 18 3.73 2.72 -7.81
N THR A 19 3.85 3.87 -8.47
CA THR A 19 3.79 5.20 -7.85
C THR A 19 2.38 5.48 -7.34
N ASN A 20 2.23 6.44 -6.42
CA ASN A 20 0.90 6.83 -5.94
C ASN A 20 0.01 7.34 -7.09
N HIS A 21 0.61 7.95 -8.12
CA HIS A 21 -0.08 8.41 -9.32
C HIS A 21 -0.63 7.25 -10.16
N GLU A 22 0.20 6.24 -10.44
CA GLU A 22 -0.25 5.04 -11.17
C GLU A 22 -1.34 4.29 -10.39
N ILE A 23 -1.18 4.14 -9.07
CA ILE A 23 -2.19 3.52 -8.21
C ILE A 23 -3.49 4.32 -8.27
N ALA A 24 -3.42 5.65 -8.20
CA ALA A 24 -4.58 6.53 -8.28
C ALA A 24 -5.37 6.33 -9.59
N ILE A 25 -4.65 6.25 -10.73
CA ILE A 25 -5.25 5.98 -12.03
C ILE A 25 -5.91 4.59 -12.08
N LEU A 26 -5.16 3.54 -11.72
CA LEU A 26 -5.65 2.15 -11.77
C LEU A 26 -6.87 1.91 -10.89
N LEU A 27 -6.92 2.61 -9.76
CA LEU A 27 -7.98 2.48 -8.78
C LEU A 27 -9.08 3.54 -8.96
N GLN A 28 -8.96 4.49 -9.89
CA GLN A 28 -9.91 5.59 -10.10
C GLN A 28 -10.19 6.42 -8.81
N ILE A 29 -9.13 6.77 -8.09
CA ILE A 29 -9.18 7.63 -6.90
C ILE A 29 -8.10 8.70 -6.95
N SER A 30 -8.15 9.71 -6.07
CA SER A 30 -7.09 10.71 -6.01
C SER A 30 -5.80 10.16 -5.39
N GLU A 31 -4.64 10.73 -5.74
CA GLU A 31 -3.37 10.45 -5.06
C GLU A 31 -3.43 10.74 -3.55
N LYS A 32 -4.22 11.74 -3.15
CA LYS A 32 -4.47 12.05 -1.73
C LYS A 32 -5.15 10.88 -1.02
N THR A 33 -6.10 10.23 -1.70
CA THR A 33 -6.78 9.03 -1.21
C THR A 33 -5.81 7.84 -1.10
N VAL A 34 -4.93 7.65 -2.09
CA VAL A 34 -3.86 6.63 -2.03
C VAL A 34 -2.94 6.86 -0.83
N LYS A 35 -2.48 8.10 -0.61
CA LYS A 35 -1.67 8.47 0.57
C LYS A 35 -2.40 8.17 1.88
N ARG A 36 -3.70 8.44 1.96
CA ARG A 36 -4.53 8.10 3.13
C ARG A 36 -4.58 6.60 3.37
N HIS A 37 -4.80 5.78 2.32
CA HIS A 37 -4.77 4.32 2.46
C HIS A 37 -3.41 3.84 2.96
N LYS A 38 -2.30 4.36 2.42
CA LYS A 38 -0.95 4.01 2.88
C LYS A 38 -0.72 4.37 4.35
N GLN A 39 -1.23 5.51 4.81
CA GLN A 39 -1.18 5.88 6.23
C GLN A 39 -1.96 4.89 7.12
N ASN A 40 -3.16 4.50 6.68
CA ASN A 40 -3.97 3.53 7.42
C ASN A 40 -3.29 2.14 7.44
N ILE A 41 -2.69 1.72 6.33
CA ILE A 41 -1.91 0.48 6.23
C ILE A 41 -0.76 0.50 7.22
N MET A 42 0.07 1.56 7.22
CA MET A 42 1.18 1.69 8.18
C MET A 42 0.68 1.63 9.62
N THR A 43 -0.42 2.33 9.95
CA THR A 43 -1.01 2.32 11.30
C THR A 43 -1.47 0.91 11.70
N LYS A 44 -2.17 0.20 10.81
CA LYS A 44 -2.67 -1.17 11.04
C LYS A 44 -1.55 -2.20 11.13
N ALA A 45 -0.45 -1.97 10.41
CA ALA A 45 0.72 -2.81 10.41
C ALA A 45 1.73 -2.46 11.51
N GLY A 46 1.49 -1.40 12.29
CA GLY A 46 2.40 -0.95 13.34
C GLY A 46 3.72 -0.40 12.81
N LEU A 47 3.73 0.13 11.58
CA LEU A 47 4.94 0.62 10.91
C LEU A 47 5.21 2.08 11.24
N ASN A 48 6.44 2.39 11.62
CA ASN A 48 6.89 3.71 12.08
C ASN A 48 7.55 4.55 11.00
N GLY A 49 7.25 4.29 9.72
CA GLY A 49 7.60 5.20 8.64
C GLY A 49 7.82 4.54 7.29
N ARG A 50 8.39 5.33 6.37
CA ARG A 50 8.56 4.95 4.97
C ARG A 50 9.49 3.75 4.80
N ALA A 51 10.59 3.65 5.57
CA ALA A 51 11.53 2.55 5.45
C ALA A 51 10.87 1.19 5.78
N GLU A 52 10.17 1.12 6.91
CA GLU A 52 9.41 -0.07 7.32
C GLU A 52 8.29 -0.40 6.33
N MET A 53 7.60 0.61 5.78
CA MET A 53 6.62 0.40 4.70
C MET A 53 7.26 -0.26 3.46
N GLN A 54 8.48 0.12 3.09
CA GLN A 54 9.14 -0.51 1.94
C GLN A 54 9.55 -1.96 2.20
N ILE A 55 9.96 -2.29 3.42
CA ILE A 55 10.25 -3.66 3.83
C ILE A 55 8.97 -4.49 3.79
N PHE A 56 7.91 -3.99 4.44
CA PHE A 56 6.58 -4.62 4.44
C PHE A 56 6.08 -4.94 3.02
N LEU A 57 6.18 -3.97 2.09
CA LEU A 57 5.78 -4.19 0.70
C LEU A 57 6.66 -5.20 -0.04
N ALA A 58 7.97 -5.21 0.24
CA ALA A 58 8.89 -6.17 -0.38
C ALA A 58 8.60 -7.61 0.07
N ASP A 59 8.26 -7.80 1.35
CA ASP A 59 7.87 -9.10 1.89
C ASP A 59 6.51 -9.56 1.36
N PHE A 60 5.56 -8.62 1.18
CA PHE A 60 4.26 -8.92 0.60
C PHE A 60 4.38 -9.46 -0.84
N SER A 61 5.27 -8.89 -1.66
CA SER A 61 5.54 -9.40 -3.02
C SER A 61 6.06 -10.84 -3.05
N ARG A 62 6.69 -11.33 -1.96
CA ARG A 62 7.21 -12.70 -1.86
C ARG A 62 6.16 -13.72 -1.43
N MET A 63 5.03 -13.29 -0.86
CA MET A 63 3.95 -14.19 -0.42
C MET A 63 2.91 -14.47 -1.52
N VAL A 64 2.88 -13.66 -2.59
CA VAL A 64 1.92 -13.74 -3.68
C VAL A 64 2.51 -14.43 -4.93
N LEU A 65 3.80 -14.79 -4.88
CA LEU A 65 4.52 -15.64 -5.84
C LEU A 65 4.83 -16.98 -5.20
#